data_AF-A0A7X3MM11-F1
#
_entry.id   AF-A0A7X3MM11-F1
#
_cell.length_a   1.000
_cell.length_b   1.000
_cell.length_c   1.000
_cell.angle_alpha   90.00
_cell.angle_beta   90.00
_cell.angle_gamma   90.00
#
_symmetry.space_group_name_H-M   'P 1'
#
loop_
_entity.id
_entity.type
_entity.pdbx_description
1 polymer ?
#
loop_
_entity_poly.entity_id
_entity_poly.type
_entity_poly.pdbx_seq_one_letter_code
_entity_poly.pdbx_strand_id
1 'polypeptide(L)'
;MEEWKKKYQGKKTAILEAYAKMDTENPYVRIQKALYAEGQGHLKETEELWKNCTKDCPPGFQWELIEIAVRNQFLLEPMLKQMTPEAWNEYAKAVTDHKKWVEMQQFYPKIMPLLDGFPFYRRRLEQCYLEKLMTRELLEEVRLRGFLKDYCESVLADAQAVYKGEALEAPETYALPTRYRFASALINALNLIDAGKLIESFPFLKESLKIYPKMSGAVGQLLRYLEEEIQSPKQVITEEFMLLGEQVKQILRGLINGGQWDEAYGVMEQLLSLLPDDLEVLQMKQEILRQGAKA
;
A
#
# COMPACT_ATOMS: atom_id res chain seq x y z
N MET A 1 -29.57 -19.25 2.02
CA MET A 1 -29.95 -18.95 3.42
C MET A 1 -29.37 -17.61 3.90
N GLU A 2 -28.10 -17.29 3.62
CA GLU A 2 -27.55 -15.94 3.85
C GLU A 2 -28.26 -14.83 3.05
N GLU A 3 -28.71 -15.12 1.82
CA GLU A 3 -29.53 -14.21 1.03
C GLU A 3 -30.89 -13.88 1.69
N TRP A 4 -31.44 -14.83 2.47
CA TRP A 4 -32.66 -14.58 3.24
C TRP A 4 -32.41 -13.62 4.40
N LYS A 5 -31.27 -13.71 5.09
CA LYS A 5 -30.89 -12.75 6.14
C LYS A 5 -30.67 -11.34 5.57
N LYS A 6 -30.13 -11.23 4.35
CA LYS A 6 -30.02 -9.94 3.63
C LYS A 6 -31.39 -9.36 3.29
N LYS A 7 -32.38 -10.19 2.94
CA LYS A 7 -33.75 -9.76 2.60
C LYS A 7 -34.60 -9.40 3.84
N TYR A 8 -34.28 -9.95 5.02
CA TYR A 8 -35.02 -9.75 6.27
C TYR A 8 -34.15 -9.19 7.40
N GLN A 9 -33.41 -8.11 7.15
CA GLN A 9 -32.50 -7.51 8.14
C GLN A 9 -33.17 -7.22 9.50
N GLY A 10 -34.44 -6.78 9.51
CA GLY A 10 -35.20 -6.52 10.73
C GLY A 10 -35.60 -7.76 11.55
N LYS A 11 -35.41 -8.98 11.04
CA LYS A 11 -35.71 -10.25 11.74
C LYS A 11 -34.45 -11.05 12.07
N LYS A 12 -33.25 -10.50 11.82
CA LYS A 12 -31.98 -11.20 12.02
C LYS A 12 -31.83 -11.76 13.43
N THR A 13 -32.15 -10.96 14.46
CA THR A 13 -32.04 -11.38 15.86
C THR A 13 -32.98 -12.53 16.20
N ALA A 14 -34.24 -12.48 15.75
CA ALA A 14 -35.21 -13.56 15.99
C ALA A 14 -34.83 -14.87 15.26
N ILE A 15 -34.23 -14.77 14.07
CA ILE A 15 -33.71 -15.93 13.34
C ILE A 15 -32.52 -16.55 14.10
N LEU A 16 -31.59 -15.74 14.59
CA LEU A 16 -30.44 -16.20 15.36
C LEU A 16 -30.86 -16.82 16.71
N GLU A 17 -31.86 -16.24 17.37
CA GLU A 17 -32.44 -16.79 18.60
C GLU A 17 -33.07 -18.17 18.36
N ALA A 18 -33.76 -18.35 17.23
CA ALA A 18 -34.32 -19.65 16.87
C ALA A 18 -33.21 -20.71 16.71
N TYR A 19 -32.11 -20.38 16.01
CA TYR A 19 -30.95 -21.27 15.90
C TYR A 19 -30.29 -21.56 17.26
N ALA A 20 -30.24 -20.56 18.15
CA ALA A 20 -29.65 -20.72 19.46
C ALA A 20 -30.36 -21.80 20.30
N LYS A 21 -31.69 -21.91 20.16
CA LYS A 21 -32.53 -22.88 20.87
C LYS A 21 -32.54 -24.28 20.24
N MET A 22 -31.95 -24.47 19.07
CA MET A 22 -31.91 -25.78 18.41
C MET A 22 -30.89 -26.71 19.08
N ASP A 23 -31.35 -27.90 19.47
CA ASP A 23 -30.49 -28.97 19.95
C ASP A 23 -29.94 -29.77 18.77
N THR A 24 -28.85 -29.27 18.19
CA THR A 24 -28.18 -29.90 17.05
C THR A 24 -26.70 -29.55 17.03
N GLU A 25 -25.91 -30.53 16.61
CA GLU A 25 -24.47 -30.42 16.39
C GLU A 25 -24.11 -30.01 14.96
N ASN A 26 -25.10 -29.57 14.16
CA ASN A 26 -24.84 -29.11 12.80
C ASN A 26 -23.85 -27.92 12.81
N PRO A 27 -22.74 -27.99 12.06
CA PRO A 27 -21.71 -26.95 12.08
C PRO A 27 -22.22 -25.55 11.69
N TYR A 28 -23.18 -25.46 10.77
CA TYR A 28 -23.80 -24.17 10.41
C TYR A 28 -24.55 -23.57 11.61
N VAL A 29 -25.31 -24.39 12.34
CA VAL A 29 -26.07 -23.94 13.51
C VAL A 29 -25.14 -23.49 14.64
N ARG A 30 -23.99 -24.14 14.82
CA ARG A 30 -22.97 -23.69 15.79
C ARG A 30 -22.42 -22.30 15.45
N ILE A 31 -22.19 -22.01 14.17
CA ILE A 31 -21.79 -20.66 13.72
C ILE A 31 -22.90 -19.65 14.04
N GLN A 32 -24.17 -20.01 13.82
CA GLN A 32 -25.30 -19.15 14.16
C GLN A 32 -25.44 -18.90 15.67
N LYS A 33 -25.15 -19.91 16.50
CA LYS A 33 -25.06 -19.78 17.96
C LYS A 33 -23.98 -18.76 18.35
N ALA A 34 -22.80 -18.85 17.75
CA ALA A 34 -21.72 -17.89 17.99
C ALA A 34 -22.14 -16.45 17.63
N LEU A 35 -22.77 -16.26 16.46
CA LEU A 35 -23.27 -14.95 16.02
C LEU A 35 -24.39 -14.40 16.92
N TYR A 36 -25.24 -15.28 17.47
CA TYR A 36 -26.25 -14.88 18.43
C TYR A 36 -25.61 -14.38 19.73
N ALA A 37 -24.70 -15.18 20.31
CA ALA A 37 -23.97 -14.81 21.53
C ALA A 37 -23.18 -13.50 21.35
N GLU A 38 -22.53 -13.33 20.18
CA GLU A 38 -21.84 -12.08 19.81
C GLU A 38 -22.81 -10.89 19.84
N GLY A 39 -24.00 -11.04 19.24
CA GLY A 39 -25.03 -10.01 19.20
C GLY A 39 -25.64 -9.66 20.57
N GLN A 40 -25.58 -10.58 21.55
CA GLN A 40 -25.98 -10.33 22.94
C GLN A 40 -24.84 -9.72 23.78
N GLY A 41 -23.63 -9.60 23.24
CA GLY A 41 -22.45 -9.10 23.97
C GLY A 41 -21.80 -10.13 24.89
N HIS A 42 -22.12 -11.42 24.76
CA HIS A 42 -21.57 -12.49 25.60
C HIS A 42 -20.20 -12.97 25.10
N LEU A 43 -19.18 -12.12 25.18
CA LEU A 43 -17.86 -12.37 24.56
C LEU A 43 -17.22 -13.73 24.88
N LYS A 44 -17.26 -14.17 26.14
CA LYS A 44 -16.67 -15.46 26.55
C LYS A 44 -17.39 -16.65 25.89
N GLU A 45 -18.72 -16.61 25.89
CA GLU A 45 -19.55 -17.63 25.25
C GLU A 45 -19.31 -17.63 23.73
N THR A 46 -19.22 -16.45 23.11
CA THR A 46 -18.87 -16.32 21.69
C THR A 46 -17.51 -16.94 21.38
N GLU A 47 -16.49 -16.72 22.22
CA GLU A 47 -15.15 -17.27 22.00
C GLU A 47 -15.14 -18.81 22.10
N GLU A 48 -15.82 -19.38 23.09
CA GLU A 48 -15.94 -20.83 23.25
C GLU A 48 -16.66 -21.48 22.07
N LEU A 49 -17.79 -20.89 21.65
CA LEU A 49 -18.54 -21.34 20.48
C LEU A 49 -17.70 -21.21 19.20
N TRP A 50 -16.99 -20.10 19.04
CA TRP A 50 -16.09 -19.87 17.90
C TRP A 50 -14.98 -20.93 17.85
N LYS A 51 -14.29 -21.19 18.97
CA LYS A 51 -13.25 -22.22 19.07
C LYS A 51 -13.79 -23.60 18.66
N ASN A 52 -15.00 -23.95 19.10
CA ASN A 52 -15.62 -25.20 18.69
C ASN A 52 -15.94 -25.25 17.19
N CYS A 53 -16.40 -24.15 16.59
CA CYS A 53 -16.65 -24.07 15.14
C CYS A 53 -15.37 -24.24 14.30
N THR A 54 -14.20 -23.92 14.83
CA THR A 54 -12.93 -24.09 14.08
C THR A 54 -12.49 -25.55 13.92
N LYS A 55 -13.05 -26.49 14.69
CA LYS A 55 -12.67 -27.92 14.65
C LYS A 55 -13.29 -28.67 13.46
N ASP A 56 -14.47 -28.26 13.02
CA ASP A 56 -15.24 -28.90 11.95
C ASP A 56 -15.89 -27.86 11.03
N CYS A 57 -15.14 -26.79 10.73
CA CYS A 57 -15.62 -25.70 9.88
C CYS A 57 -15.98 -26.21 8.48
N PRO A 58 -17.24 -26.07 8.02
CA PRO A 58 -17.60 -26.50 6.68
C PRO A 58 -16.92 -25.62 5.61
N PRO A 59 -16.67 -26.17 4.41
CA PRO A 59 -16.17 -25.39 3.29
C PRO A 59 -17.06 -24.17 3.01
N GLY A 60 -16.43 -23.01 2.77
CA GLY A 60 -17.13 -21.74 2.52
C GLY A 60 -17.51 -20.92 3.76
N PHE A 61 -17.44 -21.47 4.97
CA PHE A 61 -17.73 -20.73 6.21
C PHE A 61 -16.52 -20.19 6.95
N GLN A 62 -15.32 -20.54 6.50
CA GLN A 62 -14.04 -20.04 7.01
C GLN A 62 -14.01 -18.51 7.06
N TRP A 63 -14.59 -17.86 6.05
CA TRP A 63 -14.70 -16.41 5.99
C TRP A 63 -15.47 -15.84 7.19
N GLU A 64 -16.63 -16.41 7.50
CA GLU A 64 -17.49 -15.93 8.57
C GLU A 64 -16.81 -16.08 9.94
N LEU A 65 -16.07 -17.17 10.14
CA LEU A 65 -15.27 -17.38 11.34
C LEU A 65 -14.13 -16.37 11.47
N ILE A 66 -13.39 -16.08 10.39
CA ILE A 66 -12.32 -15.07 10.44
C ILE A 66 -12.91 -13.69 10.73
N GLU A 67 -14.06 -13.33 10.15
CA GLU A 67 -14.75 -12.06 10.44
C GLU A 67 -15.14 -11.94 11.92
N ILE A 68 -15.71 -13.00 12.50
CA ILE A 68 -16.04 -13.05 13.94
C ILE A 68 -14.76 -12.85 14.76
N ALA A 69 -13.69 -13.58 14.44
CA ALA A 69 -12.42 -13.47 15.18
C ALA A 69 -11.82 -12.07 15.09
N VAL A 70 -11.83 -11.45 13.91
CA VAL A 70 -11.30 -10.09 13.70
C VAL A 70 -12.16 -9.05 14.41
N ARG A 71 -13.49 -9.17 14.40
CA ARG A 71 -14.38 -8.24 15.13
C ARG A 71 -14.16 -8.30 16.64
N ASN A 72 -13.96 -9.49 17.20
CA ASN A 72 -13.84 -9.72 18.64
C ASN A 72 -12.41 -9.85 19.14
N GLN A 73 -11.41 -9.77 18.26
CA GLN A 73 -9.98 -9.95 18.56
C GLN A 73 -9.65 -11.33 19.16
N PHE A 74 -10.29 -12.39 18.64
CA PHE A 74 -9.96 -13.76 19.00
C PHE A 74 -8.70 -14.25 18.27
N LEU A 75 -7.90 -15.06 18.94
CA LEU A 75 -6.70 -15.66 18.36
C LEU A 75 -7.06 -16.57 17.17
N LEU A 76 -6.49 -16.31 15.99
CA LEU A 76 -6.73 -17.10 14.78
C LEU A 76 -5.95 -18.42 14.74
N GLU A 77 -4.98 -18.61 15.64
CA GLU A 77 -4.10 -19.79 15.70
C GLU A 77 -4.83 -21.15 15.55
N PRO A 78 -5.95 -21.44 16.25
CA PRO A 78 -6.63 -22.74 16.14
C PRO A 78 -7.15 -23.04 14.72
N MET A 79 -7.52 -21.99 13.99
CA MET A 79 -8.03 -22.09 12.62
C MET A 79 -6.88 -22.14 11.62
N LEU A 80 -5.86 -21.29 11.78
CA LEU A 80 -4.72 -21.23 10.85
C LEU A 80 -3.94 -22.54 10.80
N LYS A 81 -3.81 -23.25 11.94
CA LYS A 81 -3.16 -24.57 12.00
C LYS A 81 -3.83 -25.65 11.15
N GLN A 82 -5.11 -25.50 10.85
CA GLN A 82 -5.88 -26.44 10.03
C GLN A 82 -6.06 -25.96 8.59
N MET A 83 -5.73 -24.70 8.31
CA MET A 83 -5.96 -24.08 7.01
C MET A 83 -4.73 -24.25 6.11
N THR A 84 -4.93 -24.80 4.91
CA THR A 84 -3.83 -24.96 3.96
C THR A 84 -3.37 -23.60 3.42
N PRO A 85 -2.10 -23.48 2.98
CA PRO A 85 -1.61 -22.29 2.31
C PRO A 85 -2.44 -21.87 1.10
N GLU A 86 -2.97 -22.84 0.34
CA GLU A 86 -3.82 -22.61 -0.84
C GLU A 86 -5.16 -21.98 -0.44
N ALA A 87 -5.81 -22.53 0.59
CA ALA A 87 -7.06 -21.99 1.09
C ALA A 87 -6.87 -20.57 1.63
N TRP A 88 -5.77 -20.31 2.35
CA TRP A 88 -5.48 -18.95 2.83
C TRP A 88 -5.19 -17.98 1.68
N ASN A 89 -4.48 -18.43 0.65
CA ASN A 89 -4.22 -17.62 -0.53
C ASN A 89 -5.52 -17.22 -1.24
N GLU A 90 -6.47 -18.15 -1.39
CA GLU A 90 -7.81 -17.86 -1.92
C GLU A 90 -8.56 -16.87 -1.03
N TYR A 91 -8.53 -17.08 0.29
CA TYR A 91 -9.13 -16.16 1.26
C TYR A 91 -8.53 -14.76 1.15
N ALA A 92 -7.21 -14.63 1.18
CA ALA A 92 -6.50 -13.35 1.13
C ALA A 92 -6.82 -12.57 -0.15
N LYS A 93 -6.95 -13.25 -1.30
CA LYS A 93 -7.40 -12.61 -2.54
C LYS A 93 -8.87 -12.19 -2.47
N ALA A 94 -9.76 -13.10 -2.05
CA ALA A 94 -11.18 -12.83 -1.98
C ALA A 94 -11.50 -11.70 -0.98
N VAL A 95 -10.76 -11.60 0.13
CA VAL A 95 -10.97 -10.58 1.16
C VAL A 95 -10.57 -9.21 0.68
N THR A 96 -9.45 -9.12 -0.02
CA THR A 96 -9.05 -7.88 -0.64
C THR A 96 -9.96 -7.53 -1.80
N ASP A 97 -10.40 -8.47 -2.63
CA ASP A 97 -11.16 -8.13 -3.83
C ASP A 97 -12.61 -7.72 -3.50
N HIS A 98 -13.30 -8.43 -2.59
CA HIS A 98 -14.72 -8.20 -2.31
C HIS A 98 -15.01 -7.08 -1.31
N LYS A 99 -14.14 -6.85 -0.31
CA LYS A 99 -14.38 -5.79 0.68
C LYS A 99 -14.28 -4.41 0.03
N LYS A 100 -15.14 -3.47 0.42
CA LYS A 100 -14.93 -2.07 0.01
C LYS A 100 -13.63 -1.56 0.60
N TRP A 101 -13.03 -0.54 -0.02
CA TRP A 101 -11.74 -0.01 0.44
C TRP A 101 -11.79 0.48 1.89
N VAL A 102 -12.83 1.25 2.26
CA VAL A 102 -13.04 1.72 3.64
C VAL A 102 -13.15 0.56 4.64
N GLU A 103 -13.85 -0.52 4.26
CA GLU A 103 -13.96 -1.72 5.10
C GLU A 103 -12.61 -2.43 5.23
N MET A 104 -11.83 -2.50 4.14
CA MET A 104 -10.50 -3.10 4.14
C MET A 104 -9.53 -2.30 5.02
N GLN A 105 -9.58 -0.96 4.98
CA GLN A 105 -8.75 -0.10 5.83
C GLN A 105 -9.06 -0.27 7.33
N GLN A 106 -10.30 -0.62 7.69
CA GLN A 106 -10.66 -0.93 9.07
C GLN A 106 -10.35 -2.38 9.46
N PHE A 107 -10.46 -3.30 8.51
CA PHE A 107 -10.24 -4.73 8.71
C PHE A 107 -8.75 -5.08 8.84
N TYR A 108 -7.92 -4.56 7.93
CA TYR A 108 -6.49 -4.84 7.87
C TYR A 108 -5.75 -4.63 9.20
N PRO A 109 -5.80 -3.47 9.87
CA PRO A 109 -5.09 -3.28 11.14
C PRO A 109 -5.58 -4.19 12.27
N LYS A 110 -6.83 -4.68 12.19
CA LYS A 110 -7.41 -5.59 13.20
C LYS A 110 -7.00 -7.04 13.02
N ILE A 111 -6.78 -7.48 11.78
CA ILE A 111 -6.38 -8.87 11.49
C ILE A 111 -4.88 -9.06 11.59
N MET A 112 -4.06 -8.05 11.23
CA MET A 112 -2.60 -8.21 11.19
C MET A 112 -2.00 -8.75 12.51
N PRO A 113 -2.33 -8.21 13.70
CA PRO A 113 -1.82 -8.74 14.97
C PRO A 113 -2.24 -10.19 15.24
N LEU A 114 -3.41 -10.61 14.75
CA LEU A 114 -3.91 -11.99 14.92
C LEU A 114 -3.13 -13.01 14.06
N LEU A 115 -2.30 -12.52 13.13
CA LEU A 115 -1.41 -13.33 12.30
C LEU A 115 0.03 -13.33 12.82
N ASP A 116 0.30 -12.70 13.97
CA ASP A 116 1.62 -12.75 14.61
C ASP A 116 1.94 -14.21 14.98
N GLY A 117 3.11 -14.68 14.56
CA GLY A 117 3.50 -16.10 14.65
C GLY A 117 3.20 -16.94 13.41
N PHE A 118 2.50 -16.38 12.41
CA PHE A 118 2.20 -17.04 11.13
C PHE A 118 2.71 -16.21 9.93
N PRO A 119 4.05 -16.15 9.70
CA PRO A 119 4.64 -15.20 8.76
C PRO A 119 4.14 -15.31 7.32
N PHE A 120 3.95 -16.53 6.81
CA PHE A 120 3.39 -16.76 5.48
C PHE A 120 1.98 -16.16 5.35
N TYR A 121 1.10 -16.44 6.32
CA TYR A 121 -0.29 -15.99 6.28
C TYR A 121 -0.36 -14.47 6.36
N ARG A 122 0.44 -13.88 7.25
CA ARG A 122 0.59 -12.43 7.41
C ARG A 122 1.05 -11.75 6.12
N ARG A 123 2.20 -12.17 5.57
CA ARG A 123 2.77 -11.58 4.35
C ARG A 123 1.84 -11.77 3.16
N ARG A 124 1.16 -12.92 3.06
CA ARG A 124 0.21 -13.14 1.96
C ARG A 124 -0.92 -12.12 1.95
N LEU A 125 -1.47 -11.79 3.10
CA LEU A 125 -2.54 -10.79 3.22
C LEU A 125 -2.01 -9.37 2.96
N GLU A 126 -0.82 -9.05 3.48
CA GLU A 126 -0.12 -7.79 3.21
C GLU A 126 0.11 -7.57 1.70
N GLN A 127 0.63 -8.57 1.00
CA GLN A 127 0.82 -8.52 -0.46
C GLN A 127 -0.50 -8.17 -1.19
N CYS A 128 -1.59 -8.86 -0.85
CA CYS A 128 -2.90 -8.59 -1.47
C CYS A 128 -3.46 -7.20 -1.10
N TYR A 129 -3.21 -6.73 0.13
CA TYR A 129 -3.60 -5.38 0.56
C TYR A 129 -2.83 -4.31 -0.20
N LEU A 130 -1.52 -4.45 -0.33
CA LEU A 130 -0.64 -3.56 -1.08
C LEU A 130 -0.99 -3.53 -2.57
N GLU A 131 -1.25 -4.69 -3.19
CA GLU A 131 -1.76 -4.77 -4.57
C GLU A 131 -3.04 -3.93 -4.74
N LYS A 132 -3.99 -4.04 -3.81
CA LYS A 132 -5.25 -3.29 -3.86
C LYS A 132 -5.03 -1.79 -3.66
N LEU A 133 -4.19 -1.41 -2.71
CA LEU A 133 -3.85 -0.02 -2.41
C LEU A 133 -3.29 0.67 -3.66
N MET A 134 -2.26 0.07 -4.27
CA MET A 134 -1.52 0.69 -5.37
C MET A 134 -2.28 0.68 -6.71
N THR A 135 -3.24 -0.23 -6.89
CA THR A 135 -4.01 -0.31 -8.15
C THR A 135 -5.27 0.57 -8.14
N ARG A 136 -5.67 1.09 -6.97
CA ARG A 136 -6.91 1.87 -6.81
C ARG A 136 -6.68 3.37 -6.86
N GLU A 137 -5.63 3.87 -6.23
CA GLU A 137 -5.41 5.29 -5.99
C GLU A 137 -4.21 5.82 -6.77
N LEU A 138 -4.30 7.09 -7.17
CA LEU A 138 -3.13 7.84 -7.62
C LEU A 138 -2.30 8.20 -6.38
N LEU A 139 -1.10 7.64 -6.29
CA LEU A 139 -0.22 7.80 -5.15
C LEU A 139 0.94 8.72 -5.52
N GLU A 140 1.27 9.63 -4.62
CA GLU A 140 2.52 10.41 -4.70
C GLU A 140 3.73 9.49 -4.90
N GLU A 141 4.68 9.92 -5.72
CA GLU A 141 5.86 9.13 -6.13
C GLU A 141 6.57 8.46 -4.96
N VAL A 142 6.92 9.21 -3.92
CA VAL A 142 7.66 8.70 -2.75
C VAL A 142 6.87 7.59 -2.05
N ARG A 143 5.56 7.78 -1.88
CA ARG A 143 4.69 6.78 -1.25
C ARG A 143 4.50 5.55 -2.13
N LEU A 144 4.31 5.74 -3.43
CA LEU A 144 4.18 4.64 -4.38
C LEU A 144 5.45 3.78 -4.38
N ARG A 145 6.63 4.40 -4.45
CA ARG A 145 7.92 3.71 -4.39
C ARG A 145 8.09 2.93 -3.09
N GLY A 146 7.74 3.54 -1.95
CA GLY A 146 7.74 2.86 -0.66
C GLY A 146 6.89 1.59 -0.68
N PHE A 147 5.63 1.69 -1.11
CA PHE A 147 4.74 0.53 -1.17
C PHE A 147 5.16 -0.55 -2.17
N LEU A 148 5.74 -0.16 -3.32
CA LEU A 148 6.28 -1.12 -4.28
C LEU A 148 7.47 -1.87 -3.69
N LYS A 149 8.33 -1.18 -2.93
CA LYS A 149 9.46 -1.78 -2.22
C LYS A 149 9.00 -2.73 -1.12
N ASP A 150 8.08 -2.31 -0.26
CA ASP A 150 7.49 -3.14 0.79
C ASP A 150 6.86 -4.42 0.20
N TYR A 151 6.12 -4.28 -0.91
CA TYR A 151 5.55 -5.41 -1.63
C TYR A 151 6.62 -6.37 -2.16
N CYS A 152 7.67 -5.84 -2.81
CA CYS A 152 8.76 -6.65 -3.32
C CYS A 152 9.47 -7.40 -2.20
N GLU A 153 9.83 -6.72 -1.12
CA GLU A 153 10.50 -7.31 0.04
C GLU A 153 9.66 -8.43 0.67
N SER A 154 8.35 -8.20 0.85
CA SER A 154 7.41 -9.20 1.37
C SER A 154 7.36 -10.47 0.50
N VAL A 155 7.30 -10.31 -0.83
CA VAL A 155 7.28 -11.45 -1.77
C VAL A 155 8.62 -12.19 -1.82
N LEU A 156 9.74 -11.46 -1.84
CA LEU A 156 11.07 -12.05 -1.94
C LEU A 156 11.44 -12.80 -0.65
N ALA A 157 11.09 -12.26 0.53
CA ALA A 157 11.32 -12.92 1.81
C ALA A 157 10.55 -14.25 1.92
N ASP A 158 9.31 -14.31 1.42
CA ASP A 158 8.55 -15.56 1.35
C ASP A 158 9.24 -16.60 0.47
N ALA A 159 9.73 -16.19 -0.70
CA ALA A 159 10.39 -17.10 -1.62
C ALA A 159 11.75 -17.59 -1.09
N GLN A 160 12.53 -16.72 -0.46
CA GLN A 160 13.80 -17.09 0.18
C GLN A 160 13.63 -18.14 1.28
N ALA A 161 12.49 -18.15 1.97
CA ALA A 161 12.20 -19.15 3.00
C ALA A 161 11.83 -20.53 2.43
N VAL A 162 11.43 -20.61 1.16
CA VAL A 162 10.84 -21.83 0.56
C VAL A 162 11.71 -22.42 -0.55
N TYR A 163 12.36 -21.58 -1.36
CA TYR A 163 13.13 -22.00 -2.53
C TYR A 163 14.63 -21.95 -2.28
N LYS A 164 15.37 -22.82 -2.99
CA LYS A 164 16.84 -22.80 -3.00
C LYS A 164 17.37 -21.62 -3.82
N GLY A 165 18.57 -21.16 -3.48
CA GLY A 165 19.26 -20.07 -4.17
C GLY A 165 19.32 -20.24 -5.69
N GLU A 166 19.68 -21.44 -6.18
CA GLU A 166 19.72 -21.76 -7.62
C GLU A 166 18.40 -21.51 -8.36
N ALA A 167 17.27 -21.73 -7.68
CA ALA A 167 15.94 -21.46 -8.24
C ALA A 167 15.60 -19.97 -8.22
N LEU A 168 16.05 -19.26 -7.19
CA LEU A 168 15.86 -17.82 -7.03
C LEU A 168 16.69 -17.02 -8.05
N GLU A 169 17.87 -17.52 -8.42
CA GLU A 169 18.77 -16.93 -9.43
C GLU A 169 18.27 -17.12 -10.87
N ALA A 170 17.53 -18.21 -11.15
CA ALA A 170 17.01 -18.54 -12.48
C ALA A 170 15.48 -18.81 -12.44
N PRO A 171 14.65 -17.82 -12.07
CA PRO A 171 13.27 -18.09 -11.69
C PRO A 171 12.36 -18.52 -12.85
N GLU A 172 12.70 -18.16 -14.10
CA GLU A 172 12.01 -18.65 -15.29
C GLU A 172 12.30 -20.14 -15.55
N THR A 173 13.55 -20.56 -15.37
CA THR A 173 13.99 -21.95 -15.57
C THR A 173 13.30 -22.90 -14.61
N TYR A 174 13.11 -22.46 -13.36
CA TYR A 174 12.46 -23.25 -12.30
C TYR A 174 10.95 -22.98 -12.18
N ALA A 175 10.37 -22.27 -13.16
CA ALA A 175 8.94 -21.95 -13.21
C ALA A 175 8.40 -21.35 -11.89
N LEU A 176 9.16 -20.46 -11.26
CA LEU A 176 8.75 -19.84 -10.00
C LEU A 176 7.46 -19.02 -10.16
N PRO A 177 6.69 -18.85 -9.07
CA PRO A 177 5.41 -18.16 -9.13
C PRO A 177 5.51 -16.76 -9.74
N THR A 178 4.50 -16.38 -10.53
CA THR A 178 4.43 -15.10 -11.23
C THR A 178 4.67 -13.89 -10.31
N ARG A 179 4.15 -13.92 -9.08
CA ARG A 179 4.39 -12.84 -8.10
C ARG A 179 5.87 -12.69 -7.75
N TYR A 180 6.59 -13.79 -7.58
CA TYR A 180 8.03 -13.76 -7.31
C TYR A 180 8.79 -13.20 -8.50
N ARG A 181 8.53 -13.70 -9.70
CA ARG A 181 9.19 -13.23 -10.94
C ARG A 181 8.95 -11.74 -11.15
N PHE A 182 7.74 -11.27 -10.89
CA PHE A 182 7.41 -9.85 -10.90
C PHE A 182 8.18 -9.05 -9.85
N ALA A 183 8.17 -9.48 -8.59
CA ALA A 183 8.86 -8.80 -7.50
C ALA A 183 10.38 -8.73 -7.72
N SER A 184 10.97 -9.79 -8.26
CA SER A 184 12.40 -9.87 -8.61
C SER A 184 12.77 -8.90 -9.74
N ALA A 185 11.94 -8.77 -10.79
CA ALA A 185 12.19 -7.79 -11.85
C ALA A 185 11.99 -6.35 -11.33
N LEU A 186 10.91 -6.12 -10.57
CA LEU A 186 10.56 -4.79 -10.07
C LEU A 186 11.58 -4.28 -9.05
N ILE A 187 12.10 -5.10 -8.14
CA ILE A 187 13.09 -4.64 -7.16
C ILE A 187 14.40 -4.19 -7.84
N ASN A 188 14.79 -4.85 -8.94
CA ASN A 188 15.94 -4.42 -9.73
C ASN A 188 15.71 -3.05 -10.37
N ALA A 189 14.50 -2.81 -10.89
CA ALA A 189 14.13 -1.49 -11.39
C ALA A 189 14.19 -0.43 -10.28
N LEU A 190 13.61 -0.70 -9.12
CA LEU A 190 13.62 0.21 -7.98
C LEU A 190 15.03 0.53 -7.49
N ASN A 191 15.92 -0.47 -7.42
CA ASN A 191 17.32 -0.26 -7.04
C ASN A 191 18.08 0.61 -8.05
N LEU A 192 17.78 0.48 -9.35
CA LEU A 192 18.36 1.35 -10.38
C LEU A 192 17.85 2.78 -10.27
N ILE A 193 16.56 2.96 -9.98
CA ILE A 193 15.97 4.28 -9.72
C ILE A 193 16.62 4.93 -8.49
N ASP A 194 16.76 4.17 -7.39
CA ASP A 194 17.43 4.63 -6.16
C ASP A 194 18.90 5.02 -6.42
N ALA A 195 19.55 4.38 -7.40
CA ALA A 195 20.92 4.70 -7.84
C ALA A 195 21.00 5.83 -8.89
N GLY A 196 19.88 6.47 -9.25
CA GLY A 196 19.81 7.53 -10.27
C GLY A 196 19.91 7.03 -11.72
N LYS A 197 19.91 5.72 -11.94
CA LYS A 197 20.04 5.09 -13.27
C LYS A 197 18.67 4.89 -13.91
N LEU A 198 17.95 5.98 -14.15
CA LEU A 198 16.54 5.95 -14.53
C LEU A 198 16.30 5.18 -15.85
N ILE A 199 17.10 5.45 -16.90
CA ILE A 199 16.96 4.80 -18.21
C ILE A 199 17.17 3.28 -18.11
N GLU A 200 18.13 2.84 -17.29
CA GLU A 200 18.43 1.41 -17.09
C GLU A 200 17.28 0.68 -16.38
N SER A 201 16.40 1.39 -15.67
CA SER A 201 15.24 0.78 -14.98
C SER A 201 14.11 0.37 -15.93
N PHE A 202 13.95 1.03 -17.09
CA PHE A 202 12.82 0.83 -17.99
C PHE A 202 12.67 -0.61 -18.54
N PRO A 203 13.73 -1.31 -18.95
CA PRO A 203 13.63 -2.71 -19.36
C PRO A 203 12.99 -3.60 -18.29
N PHE A 204 13.42 -3.45 -17.03
CA PHE A 204 12.88 -4.20 -15.90
C PHE A 204 11.42 -3.85 -15.59
N LEU A 205 11.05 -2.56 -15.69
CA LEU A 205 9.66 -2.13 -15.54
C LEU A 205 8.77 -2.74 -16.63
N LYS A 206 9.21 -2.69 -17.90
CA LYS A 206 8.49 -3.29 -19.04
C LYS A 206 8.37 -4.81 -18.91
N GLU A 207 9.41 -5.48 -18.43
CA GLU A 207 9.39 -6.91 -18.14
C GLU A 207 8.38 -7.24 -17.03
N SER A 208 8.41 -6.50 -15.92
CA SER A 208 7.50 -6.70 -14.79
C SER A 208 6.02 -6.61 -15.21
N LEU A 209 5.68 -5.66 -16.10
CA LEU A 209 4.32 -5.51 -16.65
C LEU A 209 3.85 -6.73 -17.44
N LYS A 210 4.75 -7.39 -18.17
CA LYS A 210 4.43 -8.62 -18.92
C LYS A 210 4.20 -9.80 -17.97
N ILE A 211 5.02 -9.90 -16.92
CA ILE A 211 4.93 -10.99 -15.96
C ILE A 211 3.63 -10.89 -15.16
N TYR A 212 3.30 -9.71 -14.62
CA TYR A 212 2.15 -9.55 -13.74
C TYR A 212 1.29 -8.33 -14.09
N PRO A 213 0.42 -8.45 -15.13
CA PRO A 213 -0.40 -7.34 -15.61
C PRO A 213 -1.35 -6.75 -14.57
N LYS A 214 -1.70 -7.48 -13.50
CA LYS A 214 -2.52 -6.96 -12.40
C LYS A 214 -1.93 -5.67 -11.79
N MET A 215 -0.60 -5.53 -11.80
CA MET A 215 0.11 -4.39 -11.24
C MET A 215 0.33 -3.24 -12.23
N SER A 216 -0.28 -3.29 -13.42
CA SER A 216 -0.07 -2.28 -14.47
C SER A 216 -0.43 -0.87 -14.04
N GLY A 217 -1.48 -0.71 -13.21
CA GLY A 217 -1.85 0.59 -12.67
C GLY A 217 -0.74 1.21 -11.82
N ALA A 218 -0.10 0.42 -10.95
CA ALA A 218 0.95 0.89 -10.06
C ALA A 218 2.26 1.16 -10.82
N VAL A 219 2.67 0.22 -11.68
CA VAL A 219 3.90 0.35 -12.48
C VAL A 219 3.77 1.45 -13.53
N GLY A 220 2.58 1.62 -14.12
CA GLY A 220 2.29 2.72 -15.04
C GLY A 220 2.34 4.10 -14.37
N GLN A 221 1.92 4.20 -13.10
CA GLN A 221 2.12 5.44 -12.33
C GLN A 221 3.61 5.74 -12.14
N LEU A 222 4.40 4.75 -11.73
CA LEU A 222 5.84 4.91 -11.57
C LEU A 222 6.52 5.33 -12.88
N LEU A 223 6.17 4.71 -14.01
CA LEU A 223 6.71 5.06 -15.32
C LEU A 223 6.45 6.53 -15.69
N ARG A 224 5.25 7.05 -15.42
CA ARG A 224 4.95 8.46 -15.67
C ARG A 224 5.82 9.40 -14.82
N TYR A 225 6.01 9.08 -13.54
CA TYR A 225 6.89 9.88 -12.69
C TYR A 225 8.34 9.90 -13.20
N LEU A 226 8.85 8.76 -13.66
CA LEU A 226 10.19 8.68 -14.24
C LEU A 226 10.30 9.43 -15.57
N GLU A 227 9.26 9.39 -16.41
CA GLU A 227 9.22 10.15 -17.66
C GLU A 227 9.20 11.65 -17.39
N GLU A 228 8.43 12.10 -16.40
CA GLU A 228 8.42 13.50 -15.92
C GLU A 228 9.80 13.92 -15.39
N GLU A 229 10.46 13.08 -14.59
CA GLU A 229 11.81 13.34 -14.07
C GLU A 229 12.87 13.40 -15.17
N ILE A 230 12.75 12.59 -16.23
CA ILE A 230 13.67 12.62 -17.38
C ILE A 230 13.43 13.87 -18.25
N GLN A 231 12.17 14.25 -18.46
CA GLN A 231 11.82 15.40 -19.30
C GLN A 231 12.08 16.74 -18.59
N SER A 232 11.91 16.76 -17.27
CA SER A 232 12.17 17.90 -16.40
C SER A 232 13.07 17.44 -15.25
N PRO A 233 14.37 17.22 -15.51
CA PRO A 233 15.30 16.88 -14.45
C PRO A 233 15.23 18.00 -13.43
N LYS A 234 14.80 17.67 -12.20
CA LYS A 234 14.89 18.59 -11.07
C LYS A 234 16.34 19.08 -11.08
N GLN A 235 16.55 20.37 -11.34
CA GLN A 235 17.89 20.93 -11.34
C GLN A 235 18.53 20.49 -10.03
N VAL A 236 19.56 19.66 -10.11
CA VAL A 236 20.35 19.28 -8.95
C VAL A 236 21.05 20.57 -8.54
N ILE A 237 20.45 21.30 -7.62
CA ILE A 237 21.04 22.49 -7.05
C ILE A 237 22.20 21.99 -6.19
N THR A 238 23.40 21.95 -6.77
CA THR A 238 24.63 21.60 -6.06
C THR A 238 24.87 22.62 -4.94
N GLU A 239 25.57 22.22 -3.87
CA GLU A 239 25.92 23.13 -2.76
C GLU A 239 26.64 24.40 -3.25
N GLU A 240 27.46 24.28 -4.31
CA GLU A 240 28.10 25.42 -4.96
C GLU A 240 27.10 26.39 -5.62
N PHE A 241 26.03 25.87 -6.24
CA PHE A 241 24.94 26.68 -6.80
C PHE A 241 24.07 27.31 -5.72
N MET A 242 23.87 26.66 -4.57
CA MET A 242 23.21 27.28 -3.41
C MET A 242 24.04 28.41 -2.80
N LEU A 243 25.36 28.20 -2.63
CA LEU A 243 26.27 29.23 -2.15
C LEU A 243 26.34 30.41 -3.11
N LEU A 244 26.38 30.15 -4.41
CA LEU A 244 26.32 31.20 -5.44
C LEU A 244 24.96 31.92 -5.41
N GLY A 245 23.85 31.18 -5.28
CA GLY A 245 22.51 31.73 -5.14
C GLY A 245 22.39 32.68 -3.95
N GLU A 246 22.92 32.29 -2.78
CA GLU A 246 22.94 33.13 -1.58
C GLU A 246 23.82 34.37 -1.76
N GLN A 247 24.99 34.25 -2.40
CA GLN A 247 25.84 35.41 -2.70
C GLN A 247 25.14 36.41 -3.62
N VAL A 248 24.48 35.93 -4.67
CA VAL A 248 23.76 36.79 -5.62
C VAL A 248 22.52 37.42 -4.96
N LYS A 249 21.81 36.70 -4.09
CA LYS A 249 20.73 37.28 -3.25
C LYS A 249 21.24 38.39 -2.34
N GLN A 250 22.40 38.23 -1.72
CA GLN A 250 22.99 39.27 -0.88
C GLN A 250 23.37 40.53 -1.68
N ILE A 251 23.94 40.36 -2.88
CA ILE A 251 24.23 41.46 -3.80
C ILE A 251 22.94 42.19 -4.17
N LEU A 252 21.90 41.45 -4.53
CA LEU A 252 20.59 42.00 -4.91
C LEU A 252 19.93 42.79 -3.76
N ARG A 253 19.97 42.26 -2.53
CA ARG A 253 19.52 43.00 -1.33
C ARG A 253 20.34 44.27 -1.10
N GLY A 254 21.64 44.22 -1.35
CA GLY A 254 22.51 45.40 -1.30
C GLY A 254 22.11 46.49 -2.29
N LEU A 255 21.82 46.12 -3.53
CA LEU A 255 21.36 47.04 -4.59
C LEU A 255 19.98 47.63 -4.28
N ILE A 256 19.04 46.83 -3.77
CA ILE A 256 17.72 47.29 -3.33
C ILE A 256 17.85 48.30 -2.19
N ASN A 257 18.64 47.99 -1.16
CA ASN A 257 18.87 48.89 -0.02
C ASN A 257 19.61 50.18 -0.42
N GLY A 258 20.45 50.10 -1.46
CA GLY A 258 21.16 51.25 -2.04
C GLY A 258 20.32 52.09 -3.00
N GLY A 259 19.08 51.68 -3.32
CA GLY A 259 18.20 52.37 -4.28
C GLY A 259 18.66 52.27 -5.74
N GLN A 260 19.54 51.31 -6.05
CA GLN A 260 20.07 51.08 -7.39
C GLN A 260 19.13 50.18 -8.21
N TRP A 261 17.97 50.74 -8.60
CA TRP A 261 16.84 49.95 -9.13
C TRP A 261 17.11 49.30 -10.49
N ASP A 262 17.78 49.99 -11.42
CA ASP A 262 18.06 49.45 -12.76
C ASP A 262 19.05 48.28 -12.72
N GLU A 263 20.06 48.38 -11.86
CA GLU A 263 21.07 47.35 -11.64
C GLU A 263 20.48 46.16 -10.86
N ALA A 264 19.63 46.44 -9.86
CA ALA A 264 18.86 45.42 -9.15
C ALA A 264 17.93 44.65 -10.10
N TYR A 265 17.30 45.33 -11.06
CA TYR A 265 16.44 44.67 -12.06
C TYR A 265 17.23 43.72 -12.96
N GLY A 266 18.43 44.13 -13.42
CA GLY A 266 19.29 43.27 -14.24
C GLY A 266 19.75 42.00 -13.51
N VAL A 267 20.14 42.12 -12.23
CA VAL A 267 20.53 40.98 -11.39
C VAL A 267 19.33 40.10 -11.04
N MET A 268 18.15 40.70 -10.83
CA MET A 268 16.89 39.99 -10.58
C MET A 268 16.49 39.07 -11.73
N GLU A 269 16.54 39.55 -12.97
CA GLU A 269 16.20 38.74 -14.16
C GLU A 269 17.13 37.52 -14.30
N GLN A 270 18.43 37.70 -14.03
CA GLN A 270 19.39 36.59 -14.02
C GLN A 270 19.07 35.58 -12.92
N LEU A 271 18.74 36.04 -11.71
CA LEU A 271 18.43 35.17 -10.58
C LEU A 271 17.10 34.42 -10.78
N LEU A 272 16.08 35.05 -11.37
CA LEU A 272 14.81 34.39 -11.73
C LEU A 272 14.96 33.37 -12.85
N SER A 273 15.87 33.60 -13.80
CA SER A 273 16.16 32.61 -14.84
C SER A 273 16.82 31.34 -14.28
N LEU A 274 17.53 31.47 -13.14
CA LEU A 274 18.23 30.38 -12.47
C LEU A 274 17.38 29.72 -11.38
N LEU A 275 16.53 30.48 -10.68
CA LEU A 275 15.70 30.03 -9.56
C LEU A 275 14.26 30.57 -9.71
N PRO A 276 13.47 30.05 -10.66
CA PRO A 276 12.17 30.62 -11.02
C PRO A 276 11.11 30.53 -9.91
N ASP A 277 11.24 29.55 -8.99
CA ASP A 277 10.27 29.28 -7.93
C ASP A 277 10.76 29.70 -6.52
N ASP A 278 11.88 30.43 -6.41
CA ASP A 278 12.39 30.89 -5.11
C ASP A 278 11.53 32.04 -4.55
N LEU A 279 10.86 31.78 -3.43
CA LEU A 279 9.93 32.70 -2.78
C LEU A 279 10.57 34.04 -2.39
N GLU A 280 11.84 34.04 -2.03
CA GLU A 280 12.55 35.24 -1.61
C GLU A 280 12.89 36.11 -2.83
N VAL A 281 13.29 35.49 -3.93
CA VAL A 281 13.57 36.18 -5.20
C VAL A 281 12.29 36.80 -5.76
N LEU A 282 11.16 36.08 -5.67
CA LEU A 282 9.86 36.61 -6.07
C LEU A 282 9.40 37.80 -5.22
N GLN A 283 9.68 37.80 -3.91
CA GLN A 283 9.40 38.93 -3.02
C GLN A 283 10.26 40.16 -3.39
N MET A 284 11.56 39.95 -3.60
CA MET A 284 12.47 41.02 -4.03
C MET A 284 12.06 41.58 -5.42
N LYS A 285 11.57 40.74 -6.33
CA LYS A 285 11.03 41.18 -7.64
C LYS A 285 9.87 42.15 -7.45
N GLN A 286 8.94 41.80 -6.56
CA GLN A 286 7.78 42.64 -6.27
C GLN A 286 8.20 43.98 -5.64
N GLU A 287 9.24 43.98 -4.80
CA GLU A 287 9.78 45.19 -4.18
C GLU A 287 10.44 46.13 -5.20
N ILE A 288 11.32 45.60 -6.07
CA ILE A 288 11.97 46.37 -7.15
C ILE A 288 10.92 46.98 -8.08
N LEU A 289 9.93 46.21 -8.52
CA LEU A 289 8.86 46.70 -9.41
C LEU A 289 7.99 47.78 -8.74
N ARG A 290 7.76 47.67 -7.43
CA ARG A 290 6.92 48.62 -6.69
C ARG A 290 7.64 49.93 -6.34
N GLN A 291 8.94 49.87 -6.05
CA GLN A 291 9.73 51.04 -5.65
C GLN A 291 10.43 51.70 -6.85
N GLY A 292 10.90 50.93 -7.83
CA GLY A 292 11.47 51.43 -9.08
C GLY A 292 10.45 52.17 -9.95
N ALA A 293 9.14 51.84 -9.87
CA ALA A 293 8.08 52.59 -10.55
C ALA A 293 7.73 53.93 -9.89
N LYS A 294 8.33 54.25 -8.73
CA LYS A 294 8.13 55.52 -7.98
C LYS A 294 9.35 56.44 -7.99
N ALA A 295 10.49 55.97 -8.48
CA ALA A 295 11.71 56.75 -8.71
C ALA A 295 11.67 57.41 -10.09
#